data_AF-A0A923A1H3-F1
#
_entry.id   AF-A0A923A1H3-F1
#
_cell.length_a   1.000
_cell.length_b   1.000
_cell.length_c   1.000
_cell.angle_alpha   90.00
_cell.angle_beta   90.00
_cell.angle_gamma   90.00
#
_symmetry.space_group_name_H-M   'P 1'
#
loop_
_entity.id
_entity.type
_entity.pdbx_description
1 polymer ?
#
loop_
_entity_poly.entity_id
_entity_poly.type
_entity_poly.pdbx_seq_one_letter_code
_entity_poly.pdbx_strand_id
1 'polypeptide(L)'
;MDKTKGAVKFIFWLSVSVGLFIYSYGTYTSGQMTSWYYYKAKTDGYAVHSTYFKKATKENPMMLQIGKFDKIEGLQAVEVKKGDRLPKNTDGIIEKKVIKEEKQAKLEDGMIKVMVPWEIKDAKGFKFKDTFKHKGIETNPWSGAWNVMMVLLIGLALGLTAEGFTDIMGLKLDKIVHH
;
A
#
# COMPACT_ATOMS: atom_id res chain seq x y z
N MET A 1 29.85 26.69 25.70
CA MET A 1 28.91 25.83 24.94
C MET A 1 28.57 24.65 25.82
N ASP A 2 27.31 24.41 26.12
CA ASP A 2 26.92 23.43 27.14
C ASP A 2 26.73 22.04 26.49
N LYS A 3 27.80 21.24 26.48
CA LYS A 3 27.82 19.87 25.94
C LYS A 3 26.71 19.00 26.54
N THR A 4 26.31 19.30 27.78
CA THR A 4 25.23 18.62 28.49
C THR A 4 23.88 18.82 27.79
N LYS A 5 23.58 20.05 27.34
CA LYS A 5 22.34 20.34 26.60
C LYS A 5 22.32 19.66 25.23
N GLY A 6 23.45 19.63 24.52
CA GLY A 6 23.60 18.91 23.25
C GLY A 6 23.39 17.40 23.43
N ALA A 7 23.95 16.81 24.48
CA ALA A 7 23.78 15.40 24.83
C ALA A 7 22.32 15.04 25.13
N VAL A 8 21.62 15.85 25.95
CA VAL A 8 20.19 15.64 26.25
C VAL A 8 19.35 15.72 24.97
N LYS A 9 19.60 16.73 24.13
CA LYS A 9 18.91 16.90 22.85
C LYS A 9 19.14 15.69 21.93
N PHE A 10 20.38 15.24 21.79
CA PHE A 10 20.73 14.07 20.97
C PHE A 10 20.00 12.81 21.45
N ILE A 11 20.09 12.47 22.74
CA ILE A 11 19.50 11.25 23.29
C ILE A 11 17.98 11.26 23.13
N PHE A 12 17.34 12.40 23.41
CA PHE A 12 15.90 12.55 23.25
C PHE A 12 15.45 12.33 21.80
N TRP A 13 16.03 13.06 20.85
CA TRP A 13 15.63 12.97 19.45
C TRP A 13 16.02 11.66 18.78
N LEU A 14 17.12 11.02 19.22
CA LEU A 14 17.47 9.67 18.80
C LEU A 14 16.39 8.66 19.25
N SER A 15 15.96 8.75 20.50
CA SER A 15 14.91 7.88 21.04
C SER A 15 13.58 8.07 20.31
N VAL A 16 13.20 9.33 20.03
CA VAL A 16 12.02 9.66 19.22
C VAL A 16 12.14 9.10 17.81
N SER A 17 13.30 9.25 17.16
CA SER A 17 13.54 8.73 15.81
C SER A 17 13.38 7.22 15.76
N VAL A 18 14.01 6.48 16.68
CA VAL A 18 13.89 5.01 16.78
C VAL A 18 12.43 4.61 17.02
N GLY A 19 11.73 5.29 17.92
CA GLY A 19 10.30 5.05 18.17
C GLY A 19 9.44 5.24 16.92
N LEU A 20 9.67 6.32 16.16
CA LEU A 20 8.95 6.59 14.90
C LEU A 20 9.24 5.53 13.83
N PHE A 21 10.47 5.04 13.73
CA PHE A 21 10.82 3.96 12.80
C PHE A 21 10.14 2.64 13.18
N ILE A 22 10.18 2.26 14.47
CA ILE A 22 9.52 1.04 14.96
C ILE A 22 8.01 1.13 14.72
N TYR A 23 7.39 2.26 15.06
CA TYR A 23 5.97 2.48 14.83
C TYR A 23 5.61 2.40 13.34
N SER A 24 6.37 3.09 12.48
CA SER A 24 6.17 3.03 11.03
C SER A 24 6.27 1.59 10.54
N TYR A 25 7.34 0.88 10.88
CA TYR A 25 7.54 -0.51 10.49
C TYR A 25 6.39 -1.42 10.94
N GLY A 26 5.90 -1.27 12.18
CA GLY A 26 4.73 -1.99 12.68
C GLY A 26 3.45 -1.71 11.88
N THR A 27 3.21 -0.46 11.50
CA THR A 27 2.03 -0.10 10.68
C THR A 27 2.08 -0.65 9.24
N TYR A 28 3.27 -0.78 8.65
CA TYR A 28 3.43 -1.39 7.32
C TYR A 28 3.32 -2.91 7.37
N THR A 29 3.93 -3.56 8.36
CA THR A 29 3.95 -5.03 8.47
C THR A 29 2.61 -5.61 8.91
N SER A 30 1.83 -4.90 9.71
CA SER A 30 0.49 -5.32 10.14
C SER A 30 -0.58 -5.29 9.03
N GLY A 31 -0.26 -4.73 7.85
CA GLY A 31 -1.22 -4.54 6.76
C GLY A 31 -2.27 -3.46 7.03
N GLN A 32 -2.14 -2.70 8.13
CA GLN A 32 -3.03 -1.60 8.48
C GLN A 32 -3.05 -0.52 7.40
N MET A 33 -1.88 -0.17 6.87
CA MET A 33 -1.72 0.75 5.73
C MET A 33 -2.48 0.27 4.48
N THR A 34 -2.36 -1.01 4.15
CA THR A 34 -3.08 -1.63 3.03
C THR A 34 -4.59 -1.53 3.24
N SER A 35 -5.07 -1.77 4.46
CA SER A 35 -6.50 -1.64 4.79
C SER A 35 -7.03 -0.20 4.74
N TRP A 36 -6.17 0.78 5.04
CA TRP A 36 -6.48 2.20 4.90
C TRP A 36 -6.47 2.63 3.44
N TYR A 37 -5.50 2.14 2.66
CA TYR A 37 -5.37 2.48 1.26
C TYR A 37 -6.47 1.83 0.41
N TYR A 38 -6.77 0.55 0.61
CA TYR A 38 -7.83 -0.19 -0.10
C TYR A 38 -9.09 -0.30 0.75
N TYR A 39 -9.73 0.85 0.95
CA TYR A 39 -10.80 0.97 1.95
C TYR A 39 -12.18 0.63 1.38
N LYS A 40 -12.50 1.10 0.17
CA LYS A 40 -13.84 1.03 -0.40
C LYS A 40 -13.86 0.56 -1.84
N ALA A 41 -14.94 -0.13 -2.21
CA ALA A 41 -15.24 -0.43 -3.60
C ALA A 41 -15.73 0.83 -4.33
N LYS A 42 -15.06 1.20 -5.42
CA LYS A 42 -15.50 2.25 -6.35
C LYS A 42 -16.53 1.74 -7.37
N THR A 43 -16.56 0.43 -7.60
CA THR A 43 -17.37 -0.24 -8.62
C THR A 43 -17.91 -1.56 -8.10
N ASP A 44 -19.04 -2.00 -8.66
CA ASP A 44 -19.61 -3.31 -8.37
C ASP A 44 -18.75 -4.42 -9.00
N GLY A 45 -18.55 -5.50 -8.26
CA GLY A 45 -17.72 -6.60 -8.74
C GLY A 45 -17.38 -7.59 -7.64
N TYR A 46 -16.22 -8.21 -7.80
CA TYR A 46 -15.69 -9.19 -6.87
C TYR A 46 -14.34 -8.72 -6.35
N ALA A 47 -14.26 -8.45 -5.05
CA ALA A 47 -13.01 -8.16 -4.36
C ALA A 47 -12.13 -9.40 -4.36
N VAL A 48 -10.86 -9.21 -4.73
CA VAL A 48 -9.87 -10.28 -4.92
C VAL A 48 -8.48 -9.82 -4.47
N HIS A 49 -7.57 -10.78 -4.32
CA HIS A 49 -6.16 -10.50 -4.16
C HIS A 49 -5.36 -11.01 -5.37
N SER A 50 -4.90 -10.09 -6.23
CA SER A 50 -4.33 -10.39 -7.55
C SER A 50 -3.07 -11.26 -7.50
N THR A 51 -2.34 -11.22 -6.39
CA THR A 51 -1.14 -12.03 -6.17
C THR A 51 -1.42 -13.53 -6.25
N TYR A 52 -2.57 -14.01 -5.77
CA TYR A 52 -2.87 -15.44 -5.73
C TYR A 52 -3.14 -16.05 -7.10
N PHE A 53 -3.59 -15.24 -8.05
CA PHE A 53 -3.85 -15.68 -9.42
C PHE A 53 -2.94 -15.01 -10.45
N LYS A 54 -1.76 -14.55 -9.98
CA LYS A 54 -0.65 -14.06 -10.79
C LYS A 54 0.01 -15.17 -11.66
N LYS A 55 -0.67 -16.25 -11.98
CA LYS A 55 -0.15 -17.28 -12.89
C LYS A 55 -1.23 -17.79 -13.84
N ALA A 56 -2.43 -17.22 -13.77
CA ALA A 56 -3.54 -17.66 -14.60
C ALA A 56 -3.28 -17.32 -16.07
N THR A 57 -3.56 -18.29 -16.94
CA THR A 57 -3.53 -18.15 -18.40
C THR A 57 -4.79 -18.77 -19.00
N LYS A 58 -5.02 -18.58 -20.31
CA LYS A 58 -6.15 -19.23 -21.00
C LYS A 58 -6.05 -20.76 -20.95
N GLU A 59 -4.83 -21.27 -21.00
CA GLU A 59 -4.51 -22.71 -20.98
C GLU A 59 -4.53 -23.28 -19.56
N ASN A 60 -4.14 -22.47 -18.56
CA ASN A 60 -4.17 -22.82 -17.15
C ASN A 60 -4.93 -21.76 -16.34
N PRO A 61 -6.27 -21.74 -16.44
CA PRO A 61 -7.07 -20.76 -15.73
C PRO A 61 -7.12 -21.06 -14.24
N MET A 62 -7.29 -20.02 -13.42
CA MET A 62 -7.47 -20.18 -11.98
C MET A 62 -8.90 -19.92 -11.57
N MET A 63 -9.43 -20.78 -10.70
CA MET A 63 -10.80 -20.71 -10.21
C MET A 63 -10.80 -20.03 -8.84
N LEU A 64 -11.52 -18.91 -8.72
CA LEU A 64 -11.72 -18.22 -7.46
C LEU A 64 -13.06 -18.63 -6.86
N GLN A 65 -13.03 -19.09 -5.62
CA GLN A 65 -14.24 -19.42 -4.87
C GLN A 65 -14.95 -18.13 -4.44
N ILE A 66 -16.22 -17.99 -4.84
CA ILE A 66 -17.06 -16.88 -4.38
C ILE A 66 -17.62 -17.22 -3.01
N GLY A 67 -17.44 -16.31 -2.05
CA GLY A 67 -17.96 -16.49 -0.69
C GLY A 67 -18.04 -15.19 0.08
N LYS A 68 -18.44 -15.29 1.35
CA LYS A 68 -18.41 -14.18 2.31
C LYS A 68 -17.21 -14.40 3.23
N PHE A 69 -16.13 -13.68 2.96
CA PHE A 69 -14.89 -13.76 3.72
C PHE A 69 -14.54 -12.37 4.27
N ASP A 70 -14.18 -12.30 5.55
CA ASP A 70 -13.70 -11.05 6.16
C ASP A 70 -12.28 -10.69 5.71
N LYS A 71 -11.51 -11.70 5.27
CA LYS A 71 -10.16 -11.60 4.74
C LYS A 71 -10.02 -12.54 3.55
N ILE A 72 -9.40 -12.06 2.48
CA ILE A 72 -9.14 -12.86 1.28
C ILE A 72 -7.82 -13.59 1.44
N GLU A 73 -7.89 -14.93 1.47
CA GLU A 73 -6.74 -15.82 1.56
C GLU A 73 -6.80 -16.88 0.45
N GLY A 74 -5.78 -16.91 -0.41
CA GLY A 74 -5.74 -17.81 -1.56
C GLY A 74 -6.70 -17.42 -2.68
N LEU A 75 -7.20 -18.42 -3.40
CA LEU A 75 -8.07 -18.25 -4.57
C LEU A 75 -9.53 -17.99 -4.16
N GLN A 76 -9.76 -16.85 -3.51
CA GLN A 76 -11.07 -16.43 -3.01
C GLN A 76 -11.52 -15.11 -3.66
N ALA A 77 -12.83 -14.95 -3.76
CA ALA A 77 -13.49 -13.75 -4.24
C ALA A 77 -14.70 -13.41 -3.35
N VAL A 78 -14.89 -12.12 -3.06
CA VAL A 78 -16.04 -11.63 -2.29
C VAL A 78 -16.84 -10.67 -3.15
N GLU A 79 -18.14 -10.90 -3.31
CA GLU A 79 -18.99 -9.95 -4.03
C GLU A 79 -19.11 -8.65 -3.24
N VAL A 80 -18.89 -7.52 -3.92
CA VAL A 80 -18.94 -6.17 -3.34
C VAL A 80 -19.70 -5.22 -4.26
N LYS A 81 -20.43 -4.30 -3.66
CA LYS A 81 -21.09 -3.17 -4.35
C LYS A 81 -20.28 -1.90 -4.15
N LYS A 82 -20.46 -0.94 -5.04
CA LYS A 82 -19.89 0.40 -4.90
C LYS A 82 -20.28 1.00 -3.55
N GLY A 83 -19.27 1.47 -2.82
CA GLY A 83 -19.38 2.04 -1.48
C GLY A 83 -19.14 1.03 -0.36
N ASP A 84 -19.17 -0.28 -0.63
CA ASP A 84 -18.92 -1.31 0.36
C ASP A 84 -17.47 -1.25 0.86
N ARG A 85 -17.29 -1.62 2.13
CA ARG A 85 -15.97 -1.79 2.73
C ARG A 85 -15.34 -3.06 2.17
N LEU A 86 -14.10 -2.96 1.71
CA LEU A 86 -13.39 -4.11 1.16
C LEU A 86 -12.95 -5.08 2.28
N PRO A 87 -13.00 -6.40 2.03
CA PRO A 87 -12.38 -7.39 2.91
C PRO A 87 -10.89 -7.12 3.11
N LYS A 88 -10.34 -7.57 4.24
CA LYS A 88 -8.90 -7.48 4.49
C LYS A 88 -8.13 -8.21 3.40
N ASN A 89 -6.93 -7.71 3.07
CA ASN A 89 -6.04 -8.27 2.05
C ASN A 89 -6.55 -8.15 0.59
N THR A 90 -7.57 -7.32 0.34
CA THR A 90 -7.99 -6.99 -1.02
C THR A 90 -7.01 -6.01 -1.66
N ASP A 91 -6.63 -6.24 -2.91
CA ASP A 91 -5.85 -5.28 -3.71
C ASP A 91 -6.45 -4.98 -5.09
N GLY A 92 -7.56 -5.64 -5.45
CA GLY A 92 -8.27 -5.39 -6.71
C GLY A 92 -9.75 -5.78 -6.67
N ILE A 93 -10.50 -5.28 -7.64
CA ILE A 93 -11.88 -5.72 -7.92
C ILE A 93 -11.98 -6.17 -9.37
N ILE A 94 -12.49 -7.39 -9.57
CA ILE A 94 -12.94 -7.86 -10.88
C ILE A 94 -14.34 -7.26 -11.10
N GLU A 95 -14.41 -6.21 -11.91
CA GLU A 95 -15.67 -5.53 -12.20
C GLU A 95 -16.68 -6.46 -12.88
N LYS A 96 -17.98 -6.32 -12.58
CA LYS A 96 -19.02 -7.14 -13.23
C LYS A 96 -19.02 -7.05 -14.75
N LYS A 97 -18.60 -5.90 -15.31
CA LYS A 97 -18.45 -5.74 -16.77
C LYS A 97 -17.40 -6.68 -17.36
N VAL A 98 -16.30 -6.94 -16.64
CA VAL A 98 -15.23 -7.84 -17.10
C VAL A 98 -15.74 -9.27 -17.15
N ILE A 99 -16.55 -9.67 -16.16
CA ILE A 99 -17.21 -10.99 -16.16
C ILE A 99 -18.17 -11.13 -17.34
N LYS A 100 -18.93 -10.07 -17.68
CA LYS A 100 -19.86 -10.06 -18.82
C LYS A 100 -19.15 -10.10 -20.18
N GLU A 101 -17.95 -9.51 -20.26
CA GLU A 101 -17.15 -9.54 -21.49
C GLU A 101 -16.47 -10.90 -21.72
N GLU A 102 -16.35 -11.74 -20.68
CA GLU A 102 -15.77 -13.08 -20.70
C GLU A 102 -14.34 -13.20 -21.23
N LYS A 103 -13.67 -12.07 -21.54
CA LYS A 103 -12.32 -12.06 -22.13
C LYS A 103 -11.22 -12.41 -21.15
N GLN A 104 -11.33 -11.90 -19.92
CA GLN A 104 -10.26 -11.95 -18.91
C GLN A 104 -10.66 -12.81 -17.71
N ALA A 105 -11.93 -12.75 -17.33
CA ALA A 105 -12.53 -13.60 -16.32
C ALA A 105 -13.99 -13.86 -16.70
N LYS A 106 -14.53 -15.00 -16.29
CA LYS A 106 -15.94 -15.36 -16.49
C LYS A 106 -16.48 -16.11 -15.28
N LEU A 107 -17.80 -16.19 -15.17
CA LEU A 107 -18.46 -17.00 -14.16
C LEU A 107 -18.63 -18.42 -14.70
N GLU A 108 -18.12 -19.43 -13.99
CA GLU A 108 -18.25 -20.84 -14.35
C GLU A 108 -18.51 -21.63 -13.05
N ASP A 109 -19.61 -22.38 -13.01
CA ASP A 109 -20.02 -23.21 -11.86
C ASP A 109 -20.09 -22.46 -10.51
N GLY A 110 -20.54 -21.20 -10.54
CA GLY A 110 -20.62 -20.37 -9.32
C GLY A 110 -19.26 -19.88 -8.80
N MET A 111 -18.19 -20.06 -9.58
CA MET A 111 -16.85 -19.56 -9.33
C MET A 111 -16.42 -18.55 -10.39
N ILE A 112 -15.38 -17.76 -10.10
CA ILE A 112 -14.78 -16.87 -11.10
C ILE A 112 -13.58 -17.57 -11.71
N LYS A 113 -13.68 -17.89 -13.00
CA LYS A 113 -12.58 -18.41 -13.79
C LYS A 113 -11.77 -17.28 -14.37
N VAL A 114 -10.57 -17.05 -13.84
CA VAL A 114 -9.63 -16.05 -14.35
C VAL A 114 -8.73 -16.68 -15.40
N MET A 115 -8.68 -16.08 -16.58
CA MET A 115 -7.90 -16.57 -17.74
C MET A 115 -6.77 -15.62 -18.11
N VAL A 116 -6.95 -14.31 -17.94
CA VAL A 116 -5.94 -13.31 -18.32
C VAL A 116 -5.86 -12.22 -17.25
N PRO A 117 -4.98 -12.38 -16.24
CA PRO A 117 -4.81 -11.42 -15.15
C PRO A 117 -3.97 -10.18 -15.53
N TRP A 118 -3.38 -10.16 -16.72
CA TRP A 118 -2.60 -9.05 -17.27
C TRP A 118 -2.73 -8.96 -18.77
N GLU A 119 -2.80 -7.73 -19.27
CA GLU A 119 -2.60 -7.44 -20.69
C GLU A 119 -1.20 -6.89 -20.92
N ILE A 120 -0.48 -7.52 -21.85
CA ILE A 120 0.72 -6.91 -22.44
C ILE A 120 0.21 -5.90 -23.48
N LYS A 121 0.46 -4.60 -23.25
CA LYS A 121 0.19 -3.56 -24.25
C LYS A 121 1.50 -3.16 -24.90
N ASP A 122 1.71 -3.57 -26.15
CA ASP A 122 2.93 -3.29 -26.93
C ASP A 122 3.01 -1.88 -27.55
N ALA A 123 2.02 -1.03 -27.30
CA ALA A 123 1.84 0.19 -28.09
C ALA A 123 2.87 1.32 -27.85
N LYS A 124 3.84 1.20 -26.93
CA LYS A 124 4.94 2.18 -26.66
C LYS A 124 5.89 1.70 -25.54
N GLY A 125 6.43 0.48 -25.67
CA GLY A 125 7.29 -0.18 -24.67
C GLY A 125 6.53 -1.16 -23.77
N PHE A 126 7.23 -2.20 -23.29
CA PHE A 126 6.66 -3.27 -22.45
C PHE A 126 6.06 -2.70 -21.15
N LYS A 127 4.76 -2.41 -21.16
CA LYS A 127 4.02 -2.04 -19.95
C LYS A 127 3.17 -3.23 -19.51
N PHE A 128 3.66 -3.93 -18.49
CA PHE A 128 2.85 -4.89 -17.73
C PHE A 128 1.75 -4.11 -17.01
N LYS A 129 0.54 -4.14 -17.56
CA LYS A 129 -0.63 -3.56 -16.88
C LYS A 129 -1.34 -4.69 -16.15
N ASP A 130 -1.18 -4.71 -14.83
CA ASP A 130 -2.02 -5.56 -13.99
C ASP A 130 -3.48 -5.12 -14.20
N THR A 131 -4.29 -6.07 -14.65
CA THR A 131 -5.67 -5.80 -15.08
C THR A 131 -6.58 -5.57 -13.89
N PHE A 132 -6.23 -6.09 -12.72
CA PHE A 132 -7.13 -6.13 -11.56
C PHE A 132 -6.59 -5.37 -10.36
N LYS A 133 -5.27 -5.32 -10.17
CA LYS A 133 -4.67 -4.60 -9.03
C LYS A 133 -4.95 -3.10 -9.10
N HIS A 134 -5.37 -2.52 -7.97
CA HIS A 134 -5.87 -1.16 -7.79
C HIS A 134 -7.13 -0.80 -8.62
N LYS A 135 -7.69 -1.73 -9.41
CA LYS A 135 -8.89 -1.46 -10.21
C LYS A 135 -10.13 -1.59 -9.37
N GLY A 136 -11.07 -0.68 -9.62
CA GLY A 136 -12.34 -0.63 -8.89
C GLY A 136 -12.20 -0.23 -7.43
N ILE A 137 -11.03 0.22 -6.96
CA ILE A 137 -10.83 0.60 -5.55
C ILE A 137 -10.84 2.13 -5.41
N GLU A 138 -11.54 2.60 -4.39
CA GLU A 138 -11.46 3.97 -3.90
C GLU A 138 -10.41 4.05 -2.79
N THR A 139 -9.36 4.82 -3.05
CA THR A 139 -8.25 4.98 -2.12
C THR A 139 -8.56 6.05 -1.09
N ASN A 140 -8.20 5.82 0.17
CA ASN A 140 -8.39 6.81 1.22
C ASN A 140 -7.31 7.91 1.11
N PRO A 141 -7.65 9.18 0.85
CA PRO A 141 -6.67 10.27 0.79
C PRO A 141 -5.88 10.44 2.09
N TRP A 142 -6.48 10.10 3.22
CA TRP A 142 -5.83 10.18 4.53
C TRP A 142 -4.64 9.24 4.66
N SER A 143 -4.64 8.10 3.94
CA SER A 143 -3.47 7.22 3.89
C SER A 143 -2.27 7.91 3.25
N GLY A 144 -2.50 8.76 2.23
CA GLY A 144 -1.46 9.59 1.62
C GLY A 144 -0.96 10.68 2.56
N ALA A 145 -1.88 11.41 3.21
CA ALA A 145 -1.54 12.44 4.18
C ALA A 145 -0.71 11.88 5.35
N TRP A 146 -1.10 10.71 5.89
CA TRP A 146 -0.37 10.03 6.95
C TRP A 146 1.07 9.69 6.52
N ASN A 147 1.26 9.16 5.30
CA ASN A 147 2.60 8.84 4.79
C ASN A 147 3.50 10.08 4.76
N VAL A 148 2.99 11.18 4.22
CA VAL A 148 3.74 12.45 4.15
C VAL A 148 4.06 12.95 5.55
N MET A 149 3.09 12.94 6.46
CA MET A 149 3.28 13.38 7.84
C MET A 149 4.36 12.56 8.56
N MET A 150 4.37 11.24 8.40
CA MET A 150 5.37 10.38 9.04
C MET A 150 6.77 10.63 8.49
N VAL A 151 6.92 10.83 7.17
CA VAL A 151 8.21 11.20 6.57
C VAL A 151 8.70 12.54 7.11
N LEU A 152 7.82 13.53 7.26
CA LEU A 152 8.18 14.83 7.83
C LEU A 152 8.61 14.72 9.30
N LEU A 153 7.89 13.95 10.11
CA LEU A 153 8.23 13.75 11.53
C LEU A 153 9.56 13.00 11.70
N ILE A 154 9.80 11.96 10.89
CA ILE A 154 11.08 11.24 10.89
C ILE A 154 12.21 12.17 10.44
N GLY A 155 12.01 12.93 9.36
CA GLY A 155 13.00 13.88 8.84
C GLY A 155 13.35 14.96 9.87
N LEU A 156 12.35 15.53 10.53
CA LEU A 156 12.54 16.51 11.61
C LEU A 156 13.31 15.89 12.79
N ALA A 157 12.89 14.71 13.26
CA ALA A 157 13.53 14.04 14.39
C ALA A 157 15.00 13.70 14.10
N LEU A 158 15.30 13.22 12.88
CA LEU A 158 16.67 12.97 12.43
C LEU A 158 17.47 14.26 12.31
N GLY A 159 16.89 15.34 11.78
CA GLY A 159 17.54 16.65 11.70
C GLY A 159 17.93 17.19 13.08
N LEU A 160 17.02 17.11 14.06
CA LEU A 160 17.28 17.55 15.44
C LEU A 160 18.24 16.63 16.19
N THR A 161 18.27 15.33 15.84
CA THR A 161 19.30 14.39 16.31
C THR A 161 20.67 14.79 15.77
N ALA A 162 20.76 15.09 14.47
CA ALA A 162 22.00 15.54 13.83
C ALA A 162 22.51 16.84 14.46
N GLU A 163 21.62 17.80 14.72
CA GLU A 163 21.97 19.05 15.40
C GLU A 163 22.54 18.79 16.81
N GLY A 164 21.87 17.95 17.60
CA GLY A 164 22.36 17.55 18.93
C GLY A 164 23.71 16.85 18.86
N PHE A 165 23.94 16.01 17.85
CA PHE A 165 25.23 15.37 17.61
C PHE A 165 26.32 16.39 17.27
N THR A 166 26.04 17.33 16.37
CA THR A 166 26.99 18.39 16.00
C THR A 166 27.34 19.31 17.18
N ASP A 167 26.38 19.59 18.07
CA ASP A 167 26.60 20.35 19.31
C ASP A 167 27.55 19.62 20.28
N ILE A 168 27.42 18.28 20.39
CA ILE A 168 28.34 17.46 21.20
C ILE A 168 29.75 17.48 20.60
N MET A 169 29.85 17.35 19.28
CA MET A 169 31.12 17.30 18.54
C MET A 169 31.81 18.65 18.42
N GLY A 170 31.17 19.75 18.81
CA GLY A 170 31.74 21.09 18.67
C GLY A 170 31.71 21.63 17.25
N LEU A 171 31.00 20.97 16.33
CA LEU A 171 30.96 21.27 14.91
C LEU A 171 29.78 22.21 14.63
N LYS A 172 29.95 23.52 14.82
CA LYS A 172 28.96 24.47 14.28
C LYS A 172 29.21 24.66 12.79
N LEU A 173 28.15 24.53 11.99
CA LEU A 173 28.12 25.18 10.68
C LEU A 173 28.10 26.68 10.97
N ASP A 174 29.16 27.39 10.56
CA ASP A 174 29.11 28.85 10.52
C ASP A 174 27.90 29.25 9.68
N LYS A 175 27.12 30.23 10.17
CA LYS A 175 25.96 30.74 9.44
C LYS A 175 26.43 31.10 8.02
N ILE A 176 25.74 30.57 7.02
CA ILE A 176 25.91 31.04 5.64
C ILE A 176 25.55 32.54 5.67
N VAL A 177 26.57 33.38 5.59
CA VAL A 177 26.41 34.83 5.46
C VAL A 177 25.93 35.06 4.04
N HIS A 178 24.67 35.43 3.85
CA HIS A 178 24.23 35.99 2.59
C HIS A 178 24.82 37.39 2.48
N HIS A 179 25.85 37.53 1.63
CA HIS A 179 26.35 38.81 1.14
C HIS A 179 25.40 39.40 0.10
#